data_AF-A0A7X9M346-F1
#
_entry.id   AF-A0A7X9M346-F1
#
_cell.length_a   1.000
_cell.length_b   1.000
_cell.length_c   1.000
_cell.angle_alpha   90.00
_cell.angle_beta   90.00
_cell.angle_gamma   90.00
#
_symmetry.space_group_name_H-M   'P 1'
#
loop_
_entity.id
_entity.type
_entity.pdbx_description
1 polymer ?
#
loop_
_entity_poly.entity_id
_entity_poly.type
_entity_poly.pdbx_seq_one_letter_code
_entity_poly.pdbx_strand_id
1 'polypeptide(L)'
;MIQEVLTHFHSFIVHFPIAIICIATFYDLFWILIKRKFTPKQGYWLWLLGFITMWIAIGTGPEDDAEGISNFFSSHENMALLATLITFFVVAIRTLMLLKKKEPIKTMLIVYCILMLLSTVTTLSVGYYGGKMVYTEGIGVRLNGKFVNPPE
;
A
#
# COMPACT_ATOMS: atom_id res chain seq x y z
N MET A 1 -11.00 23.69 10.71
CA MET A 1 -11.68 22.71 9.82
C MET A 1 -10.87 22.36 8.57
N ILE A 2 -10.80 23.18 7.50
CA ILE A 2 -10.10 22.78 6.26
C ILE A 2 -8.61 22.49 6.51
N GLN A 3 -7.94 23.36 7.29
CA GLN A 3 -6.52 23.20 7.59
C GLN A 3 -6.24 21.94 8.42
N GLU A 4 -7.08 21.61 9.40
CA GLU A 4 -6.96 20.38 10.21
C GLU A 4 -7.18 19.11 9.38
N VAL A 5 -8.13 19.14 8.42
CA VAL A 5 -8.35 18.02 7.50
C VAL A 5 -7.10 17.79 6.65
N LEU A 6 -6.46 18.85 6.17
CA LEU A 6 -5.22 18.75 5.40
C LEU A 6 -4.07 18.19 6.24
N THR A 7 -3.93 18.59 7.51
CA THR A 7 -2.88 18.09 8.42
C THR A 7 -3.01 16.59 8.68
N HIS A 8 -4.22 16.04 8.74
CA HIS A 8 -4.45 14.61 8.98
C HIS A 8 -4.76 13.82 7.71
N PHE A 9 -4.65 14.45 6.54
CA PHE A 9 -5.11 13.88 5.27
C PHE A 9 -4.38 12.57 4.93
N HIS A 10 -3.07 12.54 5.16
CA HIS A 10 -2.25 11.34 4.99
C HIS A 10 -2.79 10.17 5.82
N SER A 11 -3.03 10.38 7.11
CA SER A 11 -3.50 9.35 8.04
C SER A 11 -4.84 8.74 7.59
N PHE A 12 -5.72 9.53 6.96
CA PHE A 12 -6.94 8.99 6.35
C PHE A 12 -6.65 8.17 5.09
N ILE A 13 -5.80 8.69 4.21
CA ILE A 13 -5.56 8.08 2.90
C ILE A 13 -4.83 6.74 2.99
N VAL A 14 -3.89 6.57 3.93
CA VAL A 14 -3.08 5.34 4.02
C VAL A 14 -3.89 4.06 4.26
N HIS A 15 -5.13 4.18 4.76
CA HIS A 15 -6.00 3.03 5.00
C HIS A 15 -6.54 2.42 3.70
N PHE A 16 -6.73 3.22 2.66
CA PHE A 16 -7.25 2.76 1.37
C PHE A 16 -6.32 1.76 0.67
N PRO A 17 -5.02 2.05 0.43
CA PRO A 17 -4.13 1.07 -0.21
C PRO A 17 -4.02 -0.21 0.63
N ILE A 18 -3.95 -0.11 1.97
CA ILE A 18 -3.90 -1.29 2.85
C ILE A 18 -5.15 -2.16 2.65
N ALA A 19 -6.34 -1.59 2.83
CA ALA A 19 -7.59 -2.34 2.74
C ALA A 19 -7.82 -2.90 1.32
N ILE A 20 -7.61 -2.09 0.29
CA ILE A 20 -7.86 -2.50 -1.10
C ILE A 20 -6.91 -3.61 -1.52
N ILE A 21 -5.61 -3.53 -1.21
CA ILE A 21 -4.64 -4.58 -1.55
C ILE A 21 -4.97 -5.88 -0.81
N CYS A 22 -5.30 -5.83 0.48
CA CYS A 22 -5.72 -7.01 1.22
C CYS A 22 -6.98 -7.66 0.59
N ILE A 23 -8.01 -6.86 0.26
CA ILE A 23 -9.22 -7.35 -0.40
C ILE A 23 -8.90 -7.94 -1.78
N ALA A 24 -8.04 -7.28 -2.57
CA ALA A 24 -7.63 -7.74 -3.88
C ALA A 24 -6.93 -9.11 -3.81
N THR A 25 -6.02 -9.27 -2.86
CA THR A 25 -5.30 -10.54 -2.61
C THR A 25 -6.25 -11.64 -2.15
N PHE A 26 -7.13 -11.38 -1.17
CA PHE A 26 -8.08 -12.40 -0.73
C PHE A 26 -9.06 -12.80 -1.84
N TYR A 27 -9.52 -11.82 -2.63
CA TYR A 27 -10.37 -12.08 -3.78
C TYR A 27 -9.69 -13.02 -4.79
N ASP A 28 -8.44 -12.72 -5.18
CA ASP A 28 -7.72 -13.56 -6.14
C ASP A 28 -7.36 -14.93 -5.56
N LEU A 29 -6.93 -15.01 -4.30
CA LEU A 29 -6.68 -16.28 -3.61
C LEU A 29 -7.93 -17.15 -3.57
N PHE A 30 -9.10 -16.58 -3.30
CA PHE A 30 -10.37 -17.30 -3.32
C PHE A 30 -10.65 -17.92 -4.70
N TRP A 31 -10.48 -17.13 -5.77
CA TRP A 31 -10.70 -17.63 -7.13
C TRP A 31 -9.68 -18.69 -7.54
N ILE A 32 -8.40 -18.47 -7.25
CA ILE A 32 -7.31 -19.37 -7.63
C ILE A 32 -7.36 -20.67 -6.83
N LEU A 33 -7.51 -20.61 -5.51
CA LEU A 33 -7.39 -21.78 -4.63
C LEU A 33 -8.71 -22.53 -4.47
N ILE A 34 -9.83 -21.81 -4.27
CA ILE A 34 -11.13 -22.43 -3.99
C ILE A 34 -11.87 -22.73 -5.29
N LYS A 35 -11.99 -21.73 -6.18
CA LYS A 35 -12.70 -21.92 -7.44
C LYS A 35 -11.86 -22.60 -8.52
N ARG A 36 -10.54 -22.70 -8.32
CA ARG A 36 -9.57 -23.26 -9.29
C ARG A 36 -9.73 -22.65 -10.68
N LYS A 37 -10.08 -21.37 -10.72
CA LYS A 37 -10.36 -20.58 -11.93
C LYS A 37 -9.73 -19.22 -11.74
N PHE A 38 -9.10 -18.70 -12.79
CA PHE A 38 -8.56 -17.35 -12.77
C PHE A 38 -8.83 -16.69 -14.10
N THR A 39 -9.43 -15.51 -14.06
CA THR A 39 -9.62 -14.67 -15.24
C THR A 39 -8.98 -13.31 -14.96
N PRO A 40 -8.01 -12.85 -15.77
CA PRO A 40 -7.31 -11.59 -15.52
C PRO A 40 -8.21 -10.35 -15.35
N LYS A 41 -9.41 -10.38 -15.94
CA LYS A 41 -10.41 -9.30 -15.89
C LYS A 41 -11.08 -9.14 -14.53
N GLN A 42 -11.38 -10.26 -13.87
CA GLN A 42 -11.88 -10.23 -12.49
C GLN A 42 -10.79 -9.64 -11.61
N GLY A 43 -11.10 -8.89 -10.55
CA GLY A 43 -10.11 -8.35 -9.61
C GLY A 43 -9.14 -7.27 -10.15
N TYR A 44 -9.07 -7.04 -11.46
CA TYR A 44 -8.13 -6.07 -12.06
C TYR A 44 -8.27 -4.66 -11.46
N TRP A 45 -9.50 -4.18 -11.37
CA TRP A 45 -9.79 -2.86 -10.82
C TRP A 45 -9.43 -2.74 -9.33
N LEU A 46 -9.48 -3.83 -8.55
CA LEU A 46 -9.05 -3.78 -7.15
C LEU A 46 -7.55 -3.50 -7.07
N TRP A 47 -6.74 -4.18 -7.88
CA TRP A 47 -5.29 -3.94 -7.91
C TRP A 47 -4.93 -2.58 -8.47
N LEU A 48 -5.61 -2.14 -9.54
CA LEU A 48 -5.35 -0.83 -10.14
C LEU A 48 -5.74 0.30 -9.17
N LEU A 49 -6.89 0.21 -8.51
CA LEU A 49 -7.31 1.19 -7.50
C LEU A 49 -6.37 1.18 -6.30
N GLY A 50 -5.97 0.00 -5.81
CA GLY A 50 -4.99 -0.13 -4.73
C GLY A 50 -3.69 0.60 -5.08
N PHE A 51 -3.16 0.36 -6.29
CA PHE A 51 -1.97 1.03 -6.80
C PHE A 51 -2.12 2.55 -6.91
N ILE A 52 -3.25 3.05 -7.43
CA ILE A 52 -3.50 4.49 -7.51
C ILE A 52 -3.54 5.10 -6.10
N THR A 53 -4.23 4.46 -5.16
CA THR A 53 -4.32 4.97 -3.78
C THR A 53 -2.98 4.95 -3.04
N MET A 54 -2.03 4.07 -3.41
CA MET A 54 -0.66 4.12 -2.89
C MET A 54 0.05 5.42 -3.31
N TRP A 55 -0.07 5.82 -4.58
CA TRP A 55 0.52 7.08 -5.05
C TRP A 55 -0.10 8.30 -4.37
N ILE A 56 -1.40 8.28 -4.11
CA ILE A 56 -2.07 9.35 -3.36
C ILE A 56 -1.55 9.37 -1.91
N ALA A 57 -1.36 8.21 -1.28
CA ALA A 57 -0.81 8.11 0.07
C ALA A 57 0.63 8.67 0.13
N ILE A 58 1.50 8.28 -0.81
CA ILE A 58 2.87 8.78 -0.90
C ILE A 58 2.86 10.29 -1.09
N GLY A 59 2.10 10.81 -2.05
CA GLY A 59 2.05 12.25 -2.35
C GLY A 59 1.41 13.12 -1.26
N THR A 60 0.85 12.52 -0.21
CA THR A 60 0.26 13.25 0.93
C THR A 60 1.06 13.11 2.22
N GLY A 61 2.16 12.35 2.23
CA GLY A 61 3.00 12.14 3.41
C GLY A 61 3.68 13.44 3.89
N PRO A 62 3.57 13.82 5.18
CA PRO A 62 4.27 14.99 5.72
C PRO A 62 5.70 14.60 6.09
N GLU A 63 6.63 14.66 5.13
CA GLU A 63 8.05 14.28 5.34
C GLU A 63 8.70 15.10 6.46
N ASP A 64 8.47 16.43 6.47
CA ASP A 64 8.99 17.37 7.47
C ASP A 64 8.62 17.01 8.91
N ASP A 65 7.51 16.30 9.14
CA ASP A 65 7.06 15.94 10.48
C ASP A 65 7.87 14.78 11.09
N ALA A 66 8.62 14.04 10.27
CA ALA A 66 9.19 12.75 10.64
C ALA A 66 10.67 12.57 10.28
N GLU A 67 11.14 13.21 9.22
CA GLU A 67 12.52 13.13 8.77
C GLU A 67 13.48 13.70 9.84
N GLY A 68 14.62 13.03 10.05
CA GLY A 68 15.60 13.41 11.08
C GLY A 68 15.20 13.07 12.53
N ILE A 69 13.91 12.88 12.80
CA ILE A 69 13.37 12.71 14.16
C ILE A 69 13.01 11.24 14.46
N SER A 70 12.36 10.58 13.51
CA SER A 70 11.87 9.22 13.69
C SER A 70 12.91 8.18 13.25
N ASN A 71 13.15 7.19 14.11
CA ASN A 71 14.03 6.06 13.76
C ASN A 71 13.38 5.11 12.75
N PHE A 72 12.06 5.21 12.55
CA PHE A 72 11.30 4.35 11.65
C PHE A 72 10.99 5.00 10.31
N PHE A 73 11.24 6.30 10.13
CA PHE A 73 10.91 7.04 8.89
C PHE A 73 11.51 6.38 7.65
N SER A 74 12.83 6.15 7.62
CA SER A 74 13.47 5.50 6.48
C SER A 74 12.97 4.08 6.23
N SER A 75 12.57 3.34 7.28
CA SER A 75 11.98 2.01 7.11
C SER A 75 10.57 2.09 6.51
N HIS A 76 9.76 3.05 6.96
CA HIS A 76 8.43 3.32 6.43
C HIS A 76 8.49 3.71 4.94
N GLU A 77 9.35 4.67 4.61
CA GLU A 77 9.52 5.19 3.25
C GLU A 77 10.03 4.09 2.29
N ASN A 78 11.09 3.36 2.68
CA ASN A 78 11.62 2.26 1.87
C ASN A 78 10.58 1.16 1.64
N MET A 79 9.77 0.84 2.65
CA MET A 79 8.67 -0.12 2.48
C MET A 79 7.58 0.43 1.57
N ALA A 80 7.29 1.74 1.59
CA ALA A 80 6.29 2.37 0.73
C ALA A 80 6.73 2.33 -0.75
N LEU A 81 8.01 2.64 -1.01
CA LEU A 81 8.62 2.51 -2.33
C LEU A 81 8.60 1.06 -2.82
N LEU A 82 9.01 0.12 -1.97
CA LEU A 82 9.04 -1.30 -2.30
C LEU A 82 7.62 -1.86 -2.56
N ALA A 83 6.65 -1.52 -1.71
CA ALA A 83 5.26 -1.91 -1.88
C ALA A 83 4.68 -1.37 -3.19
N THR A 84 4.95 -0.11 -3.52
CA THR A 84 4.50 0.52 -4.76
C THR A 84 5.12 -0.14 -5.99
N LEU A 85 6.43 -0.41 -5.96
CA LEU A 85 7.14 -1.09 -7.04
C LEU A 85 6.63 -2.52 -7.28
N ILE A 86 6.45 -3.30 -6.22
CA ILE A 86 5.91 -4.67 -6.34
C ILE A 86 4.48 -4.63 -6.87
N THR A 87 3.65 -3.70 -6.37
CA THR A 87 2.25 -3.54 -6.83
C THR A 87 2.18 -3.10 -8.28
N PHE A 88 3.11 -2.25 -8.74
CA PHE A 88 3.26 -1.93 -10.16
C PHE A 88 3.46 -3.20 -11.01
N PHE A 89 4.36 -4.11 -10.59
CA PHE A 89 4.55 -5.38 -11.30
C PHE A 89 3.34 -6.29 -11.26
N VAL A 90 2.57 -6.32 -10.16
CA VAL A 90 1.29 -7.04 -10.08
C VAL A 90 0.32 -6.52 -11.15
N VAL A 91 0.12 -5.19 -11.21
CA VAL A 91 -0.78 -4.55 -12.19
C VAL A 91 -0.25 -4.74 -13.61
N ALA A 92 1.05 -4.61 -13.84
CA ALA A 92 1.68 -4.76 -15.15
C ALA A 92 1.51 -6.19 -15.68
N ILE A 93 1.84 -7.20 -14.88
CA ILE A 93 1.65 -8.62 -15.27
C ILE A 93 0.18 -8.88 -15.56
N ARG A 94 -0.74 -8.42 -14.69
CA ARG A 94 -2.18 -8.60 -14.91
C ARG A 94 -2.66 -7.94 -16.20
N THR A 95 -2.17 -6.73 -16.50
CA THR A 95 -2.45 -6.02 -17.74
C THR A 95 -1.91 -6.79 -18.96
N LEU A 96 -0.71 -7.35 -18.88
CA LEU A 96 -0.16 -8.21 -19.93
C LEU A 96 -1.02 -9.47 -20.17
N MET A 97 -1.54 -10.08 -19.10
CA MET A 97 -2.46 -11.22 -19.25
C MET A 97 -3.74 -10.82 -19.98
N LEU A 98 -4.30 -9.64 -19.68
CA LEU A 98 -5.48 -9.09 -20.34
C LEU A 98 -5.25 -8.84 -21.83
N LEU A 99 -4.12 -8.24 -22.18
CA LEU A 99 -3.78 -7.90 -23.57
C LEU A 99 -3.55 -9.14 -24.44
N LYS A 100 -2.97 -10.21 -23.89
CA LYS A 100 -2.71 -11.45 -24.63
C LYS A 100 -3.98 -12.21 -25.04
N LYS A 101 -5.15 -11.90 -24.43
CA LYS A 101 -6.46 -12.55 -24.71
C LYS A 101 -6.45 -14.09 -24.71
N LYS A 102 -5.45 -14.69 -24.06
CA LYS A 102 -5.24 -16.14 -23.93
C LYS A 102 -5.13 -16.47 -22.45
N GLU A 103 -5.46 -17.71 -22.11
CA GLU A 103 -5.27 -18.23 -20.75
C GLU A 103 -3.80 -18.04 -20.31
N PRO A 104 -3.57 -17.56 -19.08
CA PRO A 104 -2.23 -17.34 -18.58
C PRO A 104 -1.50 -18.68 -18.43
N ILE A 105 -0.25 -18.74 -18.90
CA ILE A 105 0.60 -19.90 -18.67
C ILE A 105 0.88 -20.07 -17.18
N LYS A 106 1.03 -21.33 -16.73
CA LYS A 106 1.21 -21.69 -15.32
C LYS A 106 2.32 -20.89 -14.62
N THR A 107 3.47 -20.71 -15.27
CA THR A 107 4.59 -19.93 -14.73
C THR A 107 4.21 -18.48 -14.45
N MET A 108 3.45 -17.85 -15.35
CA MET A 108 3.02 -16.46 -15.19
C MET A 108 2.03 -16.30 -14.03
N LEU A 109 1.15 -17.29 -13.83
CA LEU A 109 0.23 -17.32 -12.68
C LEU A 109 0.98 -17.52 -11.35
N ILE A 110 2.02 -18.36 -11.32
CA ILE A 110 2.84 -18.55 -10.11
C ILE A 110 3.57 -17.25 -9.75
N VAL A 111 4.21 -16.60 -10.73
CA VAL A 111 4.90 -15.31 -10.54
C VAL A 111 3.90 -14.25 -10.04
N TYR A 112 2.72 -14.19 -10.63
CA TYR A 112 1.63 -13.31 -10.19
C TYR A 112 1.24 -13.56 -8.72
N CYS A 113 1.03 -14.82 -8.34
CA CYS A 113 0.69 -15.20 -6.95
C CYS A 113 1.76 -14.77 -5.94
N ILE A 114 3.04 -14.91 -6.29
CA ILE A 114 4.14 -14.49 -5.43
C ILE A 114 4.12 -12.97 -5.27
N LEU A 115 4.00 -12.22 -6.37
CA LEU A 115 4.01 -10.76 -6.34
C LEU A 115 2.82 -10.17 -5.58
N MET A 116 1.61 -10.74 -5.71
CA MET A 116 0.45 -10.25 -4.94
C MET A 116 0.62 -10.46 -3.43
N LEU A 117 1.20 -11.60 -3.01
CA LEU A 117 1.47 -11.88 -1.61
C LEU A 117 2.56 -10.95 -1.08
N LEU A 118 3.64 -10.76 -1.84
CA LEU A 118 4.70 -9.83 -1.49
C LEU A 118 4.18 -8.39 -1.37
N SER A 119 3.37 -7.93 -2.33
CA SER A 119 2.71 -6.62 -2.29
C SER A 119 1.87 -6.46 -1.02
N THR A 120 1.12 -7.48 -0.63
CA THR A 120 0.30 -7.45 0.58
C THR A 120 1.17 -7.33 1.83
N VAL A 121 2.22 -8.15 1.94
CA VAL A 121 3.12 -8.14 3.10
C VAL A 121 3.84 -6.81 3.21
N THR A 122 4.40 -6.28 2.12
CA THR A 122 5.09 -4.99 2.15
C THR A 122 4.14 -3.83 2.45
N THR A 123 2.91 -3.84 1.91
CA THR A 123 1.88 -2.84 2.23
C THR A 123 1.50 -2.85 3.72
N LEU A 124 1.36 -4.04 4.31
CA LEU A 124 1.13 -4.17 5.76
C LEU A 124 2.33 -3.68 6.57
N SER A 125 3.56 -3.92 6.11
CA SER A 125 4.77 -3.40 6.74
C SER A 125 4.82 -1.85 6.72
N VAL A 126 4.35 -1.20 5.66
CA VAL A 126 4.21 0.27 5.61
C VAL A 126 3.34 0.76 6.76
N GLY A 127 2.15 0.14 6.93
CA GLY A 127 1.24 0.45 8.02
C GLY A 127 1.83 0.15 9.40
N TYR A 128 2.61 -0.93 9.54
CA TYR A 128 3.31 -1.27 10.77
C TYR A 128 4.34 -0.21 11.19
N TYR A 129 5.22 0.21 10.27
CA TYR A 129 6.21 1.24 10.57
C TYR A 129 5.55 2.62 10.78
N GLY A 130 4.55 2.98 9.99
CA GLY A 130 3.79 4.22 10.20
C GLY A 130 3.09 4.25 11.56
N GLY A 131 2.53 3.10 11.98
CA GLY A 131 1.97 2.93 13.32
C GLY A 131 3.02 3.11 14.43
N LYS A 132 4.23 2.59 14.27
CA LYS A 132 5.32 2.81 15.24
C LYS A 132 5.71 4.29 15.36
N MET A 133 5.81 5.00 14.23
CA MET A 133 6.13 6.43 14.25
C MET A 133 5.10 7.21 15.09
N VAL A 134 3.81 6.96 14.88
CA VAL A 134 2.75 7.66 15.61
C VAL A 134 2.63 7.19 17.06
N TYR A 135 2.50 5.89 17.29
CA TYR A 135 2.13 5.34 18.59
C TYR A 135 3.31 5.09 19.53
N THR A 136 4.53 4.93 19.00
CA THR A 136 5.75 4.72 19.81
C THR A 136 6.56 6.01 19.94
N GLU A 137 6.70 6.80 18.87
CA GLU A 137 7.54 8.01 18.86
C GLU A 137 6.75 9.33 18.91
N GLY A 138 5.41 9.28 18.84
CA GLY A 138 4.57 10.48 18.96
C GLY A 138 4.65 11.44 17.76
N ILE A 139 5.09 10.94 16.60
CA ILE A 139 5.21 11.73 15.37
C ILE A 139 3.83 12.24 14.94
N GLY A 140 3.74 13.54 14.64
CA GLY A 140 2.48 14.20 14.27
C GLY A 140 1.46 14.34 15.41
N VAL A 141 1.80 13.94 16.65
CA VAL A 141 0.90 14.02 17.81
C VAL A 141 1.08 15.36 18.53
N ARG A 142 -0.04 16.02 18.86
CA ARG A 142 -0.06 17.26 19.64
C ARG A 142 -0.74 17.07 20.98
N LEU A 143 -0.12 17.61 22.03
CA LEU A 143 -0.67 17.71 23.38
C LEU A 143 -0.77 19.19 23.77
N ASN A 144 -1.97 19.67 24.08
CA ASN A 144 -2.23 21.08 24.42
C ASN A 144 -1.70 22.07 23.36
N GLY A 145 -1.85 21.73 22.08
CA GLY A 145 -1.42 22.55 20.95
C GLY A 145 0.07 22.50 20.60
N LYS A 146 0.89 21.77 21.38
CA LYS A 146 2.32 21.59 21.13
C LYS A 146 2.60 20.18 20.61
N PHE A 147 3.52 20.04 19.66
CA PHE A 147 3.97 18.71 19.23
C PHE A 147 4.67 17.98 20.36
N VAL A 148 4.39 16.68 20.49
CA VAL A 148 5.06 15.79 21.45
C VAL A 148 6.52 15.60 21.04
N ASN A 149 6.74 15.40 19.73
CA ASN A 149 8.05 15.40 19.11
C ASN A 149 8.03 16.41 17.95
N PRO A 150 8.53 17.64 18.15
CA PRO A 150 8.42 18.70 17.15
C PRO A 150 9.32 18.43 15.92
N PRO A 151 8.86 18.80 14.71
CA PRO A 151 9.70 18.90 13.51
C PRO A 151 10.98 19.69 13.78
N GLU A 152 12.11 19.32 13.16
CA GLU A 152 13.37 20.08 13.21
C GLU A 152 13.27 21.40 12.43
#